data_AF-A0A2I0UEM4-F1
#
_entry.id   AF-A0A2I0UEM4-F1
#
_cell.length_a   1.000
_cell.length_b   1.000
_cell.length_c   1.000
_cell.angle_alpha   90.00
_cell.angle_beta   90.00
_cell.angle_gamma   90.00
#
_symmetry.space_group_name_H-M   'P 1'
#
loop_
_entity.id
_entity.type
_entity.pdbx_description
1 polymer ?
#
loop_
_entity_poly.entity_id
_entity_poly.type
_entity_poly.pdbx_seq_one_letter_code
_entity_poly.pdbx_strand_id
1 'polypeptide(L)'
;MHHEELAPLQRPRYGSIVDDERLSAEEMDERRRQNIAYEYLCHLEEAKRWMEVCLDEELPPTTELEEGLRNGVYLAKLAKFFAPNVVSDKKIYDMKQERYKRSGLHFRHTDNTVQWLRAMESIGLPKIFYPETTDVYDRKNIPRMIYCIHALSLYLFKLGLAPQIQDLLGKVDFTEEEISNMRKELEKYGIQMPSFSKIGGILASELSVDEAALHAAVIAINEAIEKGIAEQTIATLRNPNAMLLNVDEELAQDYQNELFEAKRRKESNARLKNGTISEEERDVYEELLTQAEIQGNINKINKLIAVDNINTAIRNCDPSKTLVALMKPEAQLPVVHSFAAAVYQTELFNLQQQNAVNYLAHDELSIAVEMLSAVVLLNQALENKDILTIKNHLSNPCIGFNNLEEENFQRYADTLLSIKSEASSQGQDYLSWNDIQNCIDMVNMQIQEENERIIAIGHINEAIDQGNPEKTLETLLLPTAKLQDVRPVNARHYQDVLHHAKTQKCKCSDYLCQ
;
A
#
# COMPACT_ATOMS: atom_id res chain seq x y z
N MET A 1 52.33 29.05 -31.04
CA MET A 1 51.73 29.35 -29.73
C MET A 1 50.92 28.13 -29.36
N HIS A 2 51.52 27.23 -28.58
CA HIS A 2 50.88 26.00 -28.15
C HIS A 2 50.02 26.31 -26.92
N HIS A 3 48.75 25.91 -26.98
CA HIS A 3 47.87 25.86 -25.83
C HIS A 3 48.37 24.75 -24.90
N GLU A 4 48.87 25.11 -23.72
CA GLU A 4 49.00 24.18 -22.60
C GLU A 4 47.64 24.04 -21.92
N GLU A 5 47.06 22.84 -22.00
CA GLU A 5 45.93 22.41 -21.17
C GLU A 5 46.38 22.37 -19.71
N LEU A 6 45.73 23.20 -18.88
CA LEU A 6 45.83 23.12 -17.43
C LEU A 6 45.20 21.81 -16.96
N ALA A 7 46.00 20.98 -16.29
CA ALA A 7 45.56 19.74 -15.67
C ALA A 7 44.41 19.99 -14.67
N PRO A 8 43.43 19.06 -14.55
CA PRO A 8 42.36 19.22 -13.59
C PRO A 8 42.90 19.12 -12.16
N LEU A 9 42.68 20.17 -11.37
CA LEU A 9 42.92 20.20 -9.93
C LEU A 9 42.23 18.99 -9.29
N GLN A 10 43.02 18.05 -8.76
CA GLN A 10 42.52 16.97 -7.91
C GLN A 10 41.79 17.60 -6.72
N ARG A 11 40.48 17.35 -6.64
CA ARG A 11 39.64 17.81 -5.53
C ARG A 11 39.80 16.86 -4.34
N PRO A 12 39.79 17.35 -3.09
CA PRO A 12 40.02 16.50 -1.94
C PRO A 12 38.85 15.51 -1.76
N ARG A 13 39.16 14.21 -1.82
CA ARG A 13 38.27 13.14 -1.38
C ARG A 13 38.24 13.16 0.15
N TYR A 14 37.12 13.57 0.74
CA TYR A 14 36.86 13.34 2.16
C TYR A 14 36.67 11.83 2.37
N GLY A 15 37.74 11.16 2.80
CA GLY A 15 37.75 9.69 3.01
C GLY A 15 39.09 9.00 2.72
N SER A 16 40.06 9.66 2.07
CA SER A 16 41.41 9.12 1.92
C SER A 16 42.42 9.93 2.74
N ILE A 17 43.08 9.28 3.69
CA ILE A 17 44.32 9.79 4.31
C ILE A 17 45.35 9.84 3.19
N VAL A 18 45.54 11.03 2.62
CA VAL A 18 46.72 11.33 1.81
C VAL A 18 47.61 12.16 2.72
N ASP A 19 48.59 11.50 3.33
CA ASP A 19 49.68 12.13 4.05
C ASP A 19 50.53 12.91 3.03
N ASP A 20 50.40 14.23 2.99
CA ASP A 20 51.50 15.13 2.59
C ASP A 20 51.13 16.60 2.89
N GLU A 21 51.24 16.98 4.16
CA GLU A 21 51.66 18.29 4.68
C GLU A 21 51.37 18.32 6.20
N ARG A 22 52.34 18.77 7.02
CA ARG A 22 52.16 18.92 8.47
C ARG A 22 51.17 20.04 8.76
N LEU A 23 49.88 19.71 8.79
CA LEU A 23 48.79 20.59 9.21
C LEU A 23 49.07 21.11 10.64
N SER A 24 48.82 22.40 10.86
CA SER A 24 48.84 23.02 12.20
C SER A 24 47.81 22.35 13.12
N ALA A 25 48.04 22.40 14.43
CA ALA A 25 47.04 21.94 15.42
C ALA A 25 45.68 22.64 15.25
N GLU A 26 45.68 23.91 14.83
CA GLU A 26 44.46 24.67 14.53
C GLU A 26 43.78 24.19 13.25
N GLU A 27 44.53 23.84 12.21
CA GLU A 27 44.01 23.33 10.94
C GLU A 27 43.45 21.91 11.08
N MET A 28 44.08 21.08 11.90
CA MET A 28 43.57 19.75 12.24
C MET A 28 42.25 19.82 13.02
N ASP A 29 42.11 20.76 13.95
CA ASP A 29 40.85 20.94 14.70
C ASP A 29 39.73 21.50 13.80
N GLU A 30 40.05 22.46 12.93
CA GLU A 30 39.11 23.00 11.95
C GLU A 30 38.61 21.91 10.99
N ARG A 31 39.51 21.07 10.48
CA ARG A 31 39.18 19.96 9.58
C ARG A 31 38.36 18.88 10.28
N ARG A 32 38.64 18.62 11.57
CA ARG A 32 37.83 17.72 12.39
C ARG A 32 36.40 18.25 12.56
N ARG A 33 36.23 19.55 12.82
CA ARG A 33 34.90 20.17 12.95
C ARG A 33 34.12 20.17 11.64
N GLN A 34 34.80 20.37 10.51
CA GLN A 34 34.17 20.23 9.18
C GLN A 34 33.68 18.81 8.93
N ASN A 35 34.48 17.79 9.29
CA ASN A 35 34.05 16.38 9.18
C ASN A 35 32.82 16.09 10.03
N ILE A 36 32.78 16.58 11.28
CA ILE A 36 31.63 16.43 12.19
C ILE A 36 30.36 17.04 11.59
N ALA A 37 30.46 18.22 10.98
CA ALA A 37 29.31 18.87 10.32
C ALA A 37 28.84 18.09 9.09
N TYR A 38 29.77 17.57 8.29
CA TYR A 38 29.47 16.71 7.15
C TYR A 38 28.79 15.40 7.57
N GLU A 39 29.34 14.70 8.57
CA GLU A 39 28.78 13.47 9.14
C GLU A 39 27.34 13.70 9.62
N TYR A 40 27.08 14.81 10.31
CA TYR A 40 25.73 15.12 10.78
C TYR A 40 24.76 15.45 9.63
N LEU A 41 25.21 16.13 8.57
CA LEU A 41 24.40 16.35 7.37
C LEU A 41 24.04 15.02 6.68
N CYS A 42 24.97 14.06 6.61
CA CYS A 42 24.66 12.71 6.15
C CYS A 42 23.57 12.07 7.03
N HIS A 43 23.69 12.14 8.36
CA HIS A 43 22.69 11.57 9.26
C HIS A 43 21.31 12.24 9.16
N LEU A 44 21.25 13.54 8.85
CA LEU A 44 19.99 14.24 8.56
C LEU A 44 19.37 13.73 7.25
N GLU A 45 20.16 13.57 6.20
CA GLU A 45 19.71 13.05 4.90
C GLU A 45 19.19 11.60 5.03
N GLU A 46 19.90 10.77 5.79
CA GLU A 46 19.50 9.39 6.09
C GLU A 46 18.14 9.35 6.81
N ALA A 47 17.99 10.16 7.85
CA ALA A 47 16.74 10.26 8.61
C ALA A 47 15.60 10.78 7.74
N LYS A 48 15.86 11.79 6.89
CA LYS A 48 14.89 12.33 5.94
C LYS A 48 14.36 11.24 5.02
N ARG A 49 15.25 10.59 4.24
CA ARG A 49 14.84 9.59 3.24
C ARG A 49 14.11 8.42 3.88
N TRP A 50 14.56 7.99 5.05
CA TRP A 50 13.89 6.92 5.78
C TRP A 50 12.46 7.32 6.22
N MET A 51 12.29 8.54 6.73
CA MET A 51 10.96 9.04 7.09
C MET A 51 10.05 9.22 5.87
N GLU A 52 10.56 9.69 4.73
CA GLU A 52 9.78 9.82 3.49
C GLU A 52 9.23 8.47 3.03
N VAL A 53 10.05 7.41 3.09
CA VAL A 53 9.63 6.04 2.76
C VAL A 53 8.59 5.51 3.75
N CYS A 54 8.72 5.79 5.05
CA CYS A 54 7.75 5.33 6.05
C CYS A 54 6.42 6.08 5.98
N LEU A 55 6.42 7.34 5.54
CA LEU A 55 5.25 8.22 5.55
C LEU A 55 4.55 8.34 4.19
N ASP A 56 5.21 7.95 3.10
CA ASP A 56 4.76 8.19 1.73
C ASP A 56 4.45 9.69 1.48
N GLU A 57 5.32 10.56 1.99
CA GLU A 57 5.19 12.03 1.92
C GLU A 57 6.59 12.66 1.85
N GLU A 58 6.74 13.71 1.03
CA GLU A 58 7.99 14.45 0.89
C GLU A 58 8.27 15.33 2.12
N LEU A 59 9.49 15.24 2.67
CA LEU A 59 9.92 16.03 3.82
C LEU A 59 10.71 17.28 3.37
N PRO A 60 10.85 18.30 4.24
CA PRO A 60 11.66 19.48 3.95
C PRO A 60 13.09 19.14 3.52
N PRO A 61 13.78 20.03 2.80
CA PRO A 61 15.19 19.86 2.47
C PRO A 61 16.04 19.58 3.71
N THR A 62 17.13 18.84 3.56
CA THR A 62 17.99 18.37 4.67
C THR A 62 18.54 19.50 5.53
N THR A 63 18.80 20.66 4.92
CA THR A 63 19.22 21.89 5.59
C THR A 63 18.12 22.53 6.45
N GLU A 64 16.85 22.25 6.16
CA GLU A 64 15.67 22.78 6.86
C GLU A 64 14.96 21.71 7.71
N LEU A 65 15.41 20.46 7.65
CA LEU A 65 14.79 19.32 8.31
C LEU A 65 14.66 19.52 9.82
N GLU A 66 15.71 20.06 10.45
CA GLU A 66 15.71 20.37 11.89
C GLU A 66 14.53 21.27 12.28
N GLU A 67 14.28 22.32 11.50
CA GLU A 67 13.20 23.27 11.74
C GLU A 67 11.83 22.66 11.38
N GLY A 68 11.78 21.85 10.32
CA GLY A 68 10.57 21.14 9.89
C GLY A 68 10.03 20.14 10.91
N LEU A 69 10.88 19.55 11.74
CA LEU A 69 10.48 18.55 12.75
C LEU A 69 9.99 19.17 14.07
N ARG A 70 10.23 20.47 14.32
CA ARG A 70 9.94 21.13 15.61
C ARG A 70 8.46 21.16 16.00
N ASN A 71 7.56 21.18 15.02
CA ASN A 71 6.12 21.16 15.26
C ASN A 71 5.58 19.76 15.60
N GLY A 72 6.44 18.73 15.55
CA GLY A 72 6.11 17.35 15.89
C GLY A 72 5.14 16.66 14.94
N VAL A 73 4.64 17.31 13.88
CA VAL A 73 3.63 16.73 12.98
C VAL A 73 4.18 15.48 12.30
N TYR A 74 5.36 15.57 11.67
CA TYR A 74 6.01 14.41 11.05
C TYR A 74 6.34 13.30 12.07
N LEU A 75 6.73 13.66 13.30
CA LEU A 75 6.96 12.71 14.38
C LEU A 75 5.68 11.97 14.78
N ALA A 76 4.55 12.66 14.86
CA ALA A 76 3.25 12.06 15.16
C ALA A 76 2.72 11.20 14.00
N LYS A 77 2.95 11.60 12.75
CA LYS A 77 2.68 10.75 11.58
C LYS A 77 3.52 9.47 11.62
N LEU A 78 4.80 9.58 11.97
CA LEU A 78 5.69 8.43 12.13
C LEU A 78 5.22 7.52 13.28
N ALA A 79 4.78 8.12 14.39
CA ALA A 79 4.18 7.41 15.51
C ALA A 79 2.94 6.59 15.11
N LYS A 80 2.09 7.14 14.24
CA LYS A 80 0.94 6.43 13.67
C LYS A 80 1.36 5.26 12.79
N PHE A 81 2.43 5.43 12.00
CA PHE A 81 2.94 4.39 11.11
C PHE A 81 3.29 3.11 11.87
N PHE A 82 4.04 3.20 12.97
CA PHE A 82 4.47 2.00 13.71
C PHE A 82 3.57 1.63 14.90
N ALA A 83 2.71 2.53 15.39
CA ALA A 83 1.79 2.28 16.51
C ALA A 83 0.38 2.88 16.26
N PRO A 84 -0.36 2.39 15.26
CA PRO A 84 -1.67 2.95 14.87
C PRO A 84 -2.74 2.81 15.96
N ASN A 85 -2.56 1.89 16.91
CA ASN A 85 -3.46 1.70 18.05
C ASN A 85 -3.28 2.78 19.13
N VAL A 86 -2.15 3.47 19.15
CA VAL A 86 -1.80 4.50 20.15
C VAL A 86 -2.10 5.91 19.63
N VAL A 87 -1.85 6.15 18.35
CA VAL A 87 -1.96 7.46 17.70
C VAL A 87 -3.04 7.44 16.61
N SER A 88 -3.96 8.40 16.67
CA SER A 88 -5.07 8.52 15.72
C SER A 88 -5.04 9.87 15.00
N ASP A 89 -5.48 9.93 13.74
CA ASP A 89 -5.48 11.17 12.94
C ASP A 89 -6.19 12.35 13.60
N LYS A 90 -7.28 12.07 14.33
CA LYS A 90 -8.06 13.09 15.04
C LYS A 90 -7.29 13.77 16.20
N LYS A 91 -6.18 13.18 16.63
CA LYS A 91 -5.36 13.67 17.74
C LYS A 91 -4.11 14.42 17.28
N ILE A 92 -3.72 14.34 16.00
CA ILE A 92 -2.57 15.10 15.49
C ILE A 92 -2.98 16.55 15.30
N TYR A 93 -2.34 17.44 16.05
CA TYR A 93 -2.60 18.87 15.97
C TYR A 93 -1.89 19.48 14.77
N ASP A 94 -2.62 20.30 14.00
CA ASP A 94 -2.12 20.97 12.79
C ASP A 94 -1.55 19.98 11.74
N MET A 95 -2.27 18.88 11.48
CA MET A 95 -1.85 17.81 10.56
C MET A 95 -1.39 18.30 9.17
N LYS A 96 -2.01 19.38 8.65
CA LYS A 96 -1.67 20.00 7.35
C LYS A 96 -0.60 21.11 7.46
N GLN A 97 -0.12 21.40 8.67
CA GLN A 97 0.86 22.45 8.97
C GLN A 97 0.42 23.86 8.51
N GLU A 98 -0.87 24.11 8.34
CA GLU A 98 -1.39 25.40 7.86
C GLU A 98 -1.17 26.50 8.90
N ARG A 99 -1.36 26.18 10.19
CA ARG A 99 -1.10 27.12 11.27
C ARG A 99 0.40 27.35 11.43
N TYR A 100 1.21 26.30 11.34
CA TYR A 100 2.67 26.41 11.39
C TYR A 100 3.20 27.35 10.30
N LYS A 101 2.75 27.16 9.04
CA LYS A 101 3.12 28.02 7.91
C LYS A 101 2.65 29.48 8.10
N ARG A 102 1.49 29.71 8.72
CA ARG A 102 0.93 31.07 8.89
C ARG A 102 1.47 31.83 10.09
N SER A 103 1.75 31.14 11.20
CA SER A 103 1.96 31.77 12.51
C SER A 103 3.10 31.16 13.32
N GLY A 104 3.85 30.19 12.76
CA GLY A 104 4.95 29.51 13.43
C GLY A 104 4.49 28.52 14.49
N LEU A 105 5.39 28.18 15.42
CA LEU A 105 5.12 27.24 16.50
C LEU A 105 4.02 27.74 17.45
N HIS A 106 3.10 26.83 17.77
CA HIS A 106 2.10 27.00 18.80
C HIS A 106 2.33 25.94 19.88
N PHE A 107 2.14 26.29 21.16
CA PHE A 107 2.41 25.38 22.29
C PHE A 107 1.74 24.01 22.13
N ARG A 108 0.55 23.96 21.54
CA ARG A 108 -0.17 22.70 21.28
C ARG A 108 0.55 21.72 20.33
N HIS A 109 1.53 22.17 19.53
CA HIS A 109 2.40 21.28 18.75
C HIS A 109 3.22 20.33 19.63
N THR A 110 3.47 20.68 20.90
CA THR A 110 4.15 19.79 21.85
C THR A 110 3.40 18.46 22.06
N ASP A 111 2.07 18.47 21.90
CA ASP A 111 1.26 17.25 22.01
C ASP A 111 1.60 16.23 20.92
N ASN A 112 1.99 16.69 19.72
CA ASN A 112 2.42 15.81 18.63
C ASN A 112 3.71 15.07 19.01
N THR A 113 4.69 15.78 19.57
CA THR A 113 5.94 15.18 20.08
C THR A 113 5.66 14.20 21.23
N VAL A 114 4.76 14.55 22.16
CA VAL A 114 4.37 13.66 23.26
C VAL A 114 3.69 12.39 22.75
N GLN A 115 2.87 12.46 21.71
CA GLN A 115 2.27 11.28 21.08
C GLN A 115 3.34 10.36 20.48
N TRP A 116 4.37 10.93 19.84
CA TRP A 116 5.51 10.16 19.35
C TRP A 116 6.30 9.46 20.47
N LEU A 117 6.59 10.17 21.57
CA LEU A 117 7.27 9.57 22.73
C LEU A 117 6.44 8.41 23.34
N ARG A 118 5.12 8.57 23.46
CA ARG A 118 4.22 7.51 23.96
C ARG A 118 4.15 6.31 23.01
N ALA A 119 4.17 6.54 21.71
CA ALA A 119 4.21 5.47 20.72
C ALA A 119 5.51 4.68 20.85
N MET A 120 6.67 5.34 20.97
CA MET A 120 7.96 4.66 21.21
C MET A 120 7.97 3.84 22.49
N GLU A 121 7.33 4.35 23.56
CA GLU A 121 7.18 3.62 24.82
C GLU A 121 6.32 2.36 24.65
N SER A 122 5.25 2.44 23.86
CA SER A 122 4.35 1.30 23.62
C SER A 122 4.99 0.14 22.85
N ILE A 123 5.98 0.43 22.00
CA ILE A 123 6.73 -0.58 21.25
C ILE A 123 8.00 -1.05 22.00
N GLY A 124 8.29 -0.48 23.17
CA GLY A 124 9.39 -0.91 24.02
C GLY A 124 10.77 -0.31 23.70
N LEU A 125 10.87 0.78 22.94
CA LEU A 125 12.17 1.42 22.69
C LEU A 125 12.78 1.93 24.01
N PRO A 126 14.06 1.65 24.33
CA PRO A 126 14.66 2.09 25.60
C PRO A 126 14.69 3.62 25.78
N LYS A 127 14.36 4.09 26.98
CA LYS A 127 14.24 5.54 27.30
C LYS A 127 15.55 6.32 27.18
N ILE A 128 16.71 5.65 27.15
CA ILE A 128 18.02 6.28 26.93
C ILE A 128 18.09 7.04 25.61
N PHE A 129 17.35 6.59 24.59
CA PHE A 129 17.34 7.21 23.27
C PHE A 129 16.42 8.44 23.21
N TYR A 130 15.51 8.61 24.18
CA TYR A 130 14.40 9.55 24.03
C TYR A 130 14.92 10.99 24.18
N PRO A 131 14.50 11.90 23.30
CA PRO A 131 14.67 13.33 23.53
C PRO A 131 13.60 13.83 24.51
N GLU A 132 13.85 14.98 25.12
CA GLU A 132 12.82 15.73 25.83
C GLU A 132 11.95 16.53 24.86
N THR A 133 10.71 16.85 25.23
CA THR A 133 9.85 17.69 24.38
C THR A 133 10.49 19.06 24.08
N THR A 134 11.26 19.61 25.02
CA THR A 134 12.00 20.87 24.82
C THR A 134 13.21 20.72 23.89
N ASP A 135 13.78 19.52 23.76
CA ASP A 135 14.86 19.27 22.80
C ASP A 135 14.39 19.50 21.37
N VAL A 136 13.13 19.12 21.09
CA VAL A 136 12.46 19.26 19.80
C VAL A 136 11.82 20.65 19.64
N TYR A 137 10.88 21.02 20.53
CA TYR A 137 10.06 22.22 20.37
C TYR A 137 10.87 23.51 20.51
N ASP A 138 11.69 23.62 21.55
CA ASP A 138 12.53 24.81 21.82
C ASP A 138 13.87 24.77 21.09
N ARG A 139 14.10 23.74 20.25
CA ARG A 139 15.37 23.52 19.54
C ARG A 139 16.58 23.45 20.48
N LYS A 140 16.42 22.87 21.68
CA LYS A 140 17.53 22.77 22.65
C LYS A 140 18.57 21.70 22.28
N ASN A 141 18.13 20.59 21.68
CA ASN A 141 19.00 19.47 21.32
C ASN A 141 18.40 18.64 20.18
N ILE A 142 18.29 19.26 19.00
CA ILE A 142 17.86 18.56 17.78
C ILE A 142 18.74 17.35 17.43
N PRO A 143 20.08 17.38 17.60
CA PRO A 143 20.90 16.20 17.36
C PRO A 143 20.47 14.96 18.17
N ARG A 144 19.98 15.13 19.41
CA ARG A 144 19.42 14.03 20.20
C ARG A 144 18.12 13.47 19.62
N MET A 145 17.28 14.31 19.04
CA MET A 145 16.09 13.86 18.31
C MET A 145 16.46 13.07 17.06
N ILE A 146 17.44 13.53 16.27
CA ILE A 146 17.93 12.80 15.10
C ILE A 146 18.55 11.46 15.51
N TYR A 147 19.36 11.44 16.58
CA TYR A 147 19.88 10.22 17.18
C TYR A 147 18.77 9.24 17.60
N CYS A 148 17.69 9.74 18.19
CA CYS A 148 16.52 8.93 18.53
C CYS A 148 15.82 8.35 17.28
N ILE A 149 15.74 9.11 16.19
CA ILE A 149 15.16 8.62 14.91
C ILE A 149 16.01 7.47 14.35
N HIS A 150 17.34 7.60 14.40
CA HIS A 150 18.26 6.51 13.99
C HIS A 150 18.10 5.26 14.85
N ALA A 151 18.01 5.42 16.17
CA ALA A 151 17.76 4.31 17.09
C ALA A 151 16.39 3.65 16.87
N LEU A 152 15.36 4.46 16.66
CA LEU A 152 14.00 4.00 16.33
C LEU A 152 13.99 3.25 15.00
N SER A 153 14.66 3.77 13.97
CA SER A 153 14.74 3.11 12.66
C SER A 153 15.37 1.73 12.77
N LEU A 154 16.52 1.61 13.45
CA LEU A 154 17.17 0.33 13.68
C LEU A 154 16.27 -0.64 14.47
N TYR A 155 15.56 -0.14 15.48
CA TYR A 155 14.65 -0.94 16.29
C TYR A 155 13.44 -1.44 15.49
N LEU A 156 12.79 -0.57 14.70
CA LEU A 156 11.66 -0.94 13.85
C LEU A 156 12.06 -1.90 12.72
N PHE A 157 13.27 -1.76 12.19
CA PHE A 157 13.82 -2.71 11.22
C PHE A 157 14.02 -4.10 11.86
N LYS A 158 14.57 -4.17 13.08
CA LYS A 158 14.68 -5.43 13.84
C LYS A 158 13.32 -6.09 14.10
N LEU A 159 12.27 -5.30 14.30
CA LEU A 159 10.90 -5.80 14.47
C LEU A 159 10.18 -6.14 13.15
N GLY A 160 10.80 -5.87 11.99
CA GLY A 160 10.18 -6.07 10.67
C GLY A 160 9.05 -5.09 10.36
N LEU A 161 8.96 -3.96 11.07
CA LEU A 161 7.90 -2.96 10.91
C LEU A 161 8.28 -1.82 9.95
N ALA A 162 9.57 -1.59 9.71
CA ALA A 162 10.07 -0.53 8.85
C ALA A 162 11.28 -1.00 8.01
N PRO A 163 11.55 -0.38 6.85
CA PRO A 163 12.77 -0.65 6.10
C PRO A 163 14.02 -0.16 6.86
N GLN A 164 15.18 -0.71 6.49
CA GLN A 164 16.47 -0.29 7.04
C GLN A 164 16.83 1.13 6.58
N ILE A 165 17.31 1.98 7.50
CA ILE A 165 17.92 3.26 7.15
C ILE A 165 19.21 3.04 6.35
N GLN A 166 19.42 3.86 5.33
CA GLN A 166 20.60 3.78 4.48
C GLN A 166 21.81 4.39 5.21
N ASP A 167 23.00 3.90 4.91
CA ASP A 167 24.26 4.57 5.25
C ASP A 167 24.71 5.38 4.03
N LEU A 168 24.69 6.70 4.17
CA LEU A 168 24.99 7.68 3.13
C LEU A 168 26.31 8.41 3.39
N LEU A 169 27.05 8.03 4.43
CA LEU A 169 28.35 8.62 4.73
C LEU A 169 29.32 8.42 3.55
N GLY A 170 29.85 9.51 3.01
CA GLY A 170 30.76 9.49 1.85
C GLY A 170 30.08 9.19 0.50
N LYS A 171 28.75 9.07 0.46
CA LYS A 171 27.97 8.81 -0.78
C LYS A 171 27.15 10.02 -1.24
N VAL A 172 26.98 11.01 -0.38
CA VAL A 172 26.25 12.25 -0.65
C VAL A 172 27.20 13.43 -0.47
N ASP A 173 27.13 14.37 -1.41
CA ASP A 173 27.92 15.60 -1.38
C ASP A 173 27.05 16.78 -0.93
N PHE A 174 27.59 17.61 -0.04
CA PHE A 174 27.00 18.87 0.39
C PHE A 174 27.91 20.03 -0.06
N THR A 175 27.33 21.20 -0.26
CA THR A 175 28.09 22.40 -0.59
C THR A 175 28.93 22.87 0.60
N GLU A 176 30.03 23.58 0.33
CA GLU A 176 30.87 24.15 1.39
C GLU A 176 30.07 25.13 2.29
N GLU A 177 29.08 25.81 1.73
CA GLU A 177 28.20 26.72 2.47
C GLU A 177 27.29 25.97 3.44
N GLU A 178 26.71 24.84 3.04
CA GLU A 178 25.88 23.98 3.90
C GLU A 178 26.69 23.40 5.06
N ILE A 179 27.89 22.89 4.78
CA ILE A 179 28.80 22.34 5.80
C ILE A 179 29.23 23.44 6.77
N SER A 180 29.56 24.64 6.27
CA SER A 180 29.95 25.80 7.09
C SER A 180 28.80 26.29 7.97
N ASN A 181 27.58 26.35 7.43
CA ASN A 181 26.39 26.74 8.19
C ASN A 181 26.05 25.72 9.27
N MET A 182 26.08 24.42 8.94
CA MET A 182 25.83 23.36 9.91
C MET A 182 26.89 23.37 11.03
N ARG A 183 28.16 23.58 10.69
CA ARG A 183 29.24 23.72 11.68
C ARG A 183 28.96 24.84 12.68
N LYS A 184 28.57 26.03 12.20
CA LYS A 184 28.23 27.18 13.05
C LYS A 184 27.03 26.89 13.95
N GLU A 185 26.03 26.17 13.44
CA GLU A 185 24.87 25.75 14.24
C GLU A 185 25.29 24.76 15.33
N LEU A 186 26.10 23.74 14.99
CA LEU A 186 26.65 22.77 15.95
C LEU A 186 27.49 23.45 17.06
N GLU A 187 28.28 24.47 16.73
CA GLU A 187 29.04 25.26 17.71
C GLU A 187 28.14 26.02 18.69
N LYS A 188 26.97 26.52 18.26
CA LYS A 188 26.03 27.24 19.13
C LYS A 188 25.40 26.34 20.19
N TYR A 189 25.19 25.06 19.87
CA TYR A 189 24.60 24.12 20.81
C TYR A 189 25.59 23.78 21.94
N GLY A 190 26.90 23.74 21.66
CA GLY A 190 27.91 23.33 22.66
C GLY A 190 27.72 21.89 23.14
N ILE A 191 27.00 21.07 22.38
CA ILE A 191 26.62 19.70 22.72
C ILE A 191 27.65 18.73 22.14
N GLN A 192 28.05 17.73 22.93
CA GLN A 192 28.83 16.62 22.38
C GLN A 192 27.94 15.79 21.45
N MET A 193 28.38 15.65 20.21
CA MET A 193 27.67 14.86 19.21
C MET A 193 27.49 13.42 19.70
N PRO A 194 26.26 12.88 19.69
CA PRO A 194 26.03 11.50 20.07
C PRO A 194 26.69 10.56 19.06
N SER A 195 27.22 9.43 19.55
CA SER A 195 27.91 8.45 18.68
C SER A 195 26.89 7.60 17.91
N PHE A 196 26.54 8.01 16.68
CA PHE A 196 25.62 7.29 15.79
C PHE A 196 26.09 5.85 15.50
N SER A 197 27.41 5.65 15.34
CA SER A 197 28.02 4.32 15.12
C SER A 197 27.84 3.35 16.28
N LYS A 198 27.53 3.84 17.50
CA LYS A 198 27.35 3.01 18.70
C LYS A 198 25.89 2.68 19.00
N ILE A 199 24.94 3.18 18.21
CA ILE A 199 23.50 2.97 18.44
C ILE A 199 23.18 1.49 18.52
N GLY A 200 23.69 0.68 17.58
CA GLY A 200 23.45 -0.77 17.58
C GLY A 200 23.94 -1.48 18.83
N GLY A 201 25.13 -1.12 19.31
CA GLY A 201 25.71 -1.69 20.54
C GLY A 201 24.99 -1.25 21.81
N ILE A 202 24.57 0.02 21.90
CA ILE A 202 23.82 0.55 23.05
C ILE A 202 22.41 -0.04 23.09
N LEU A 203 21.75 -0.13 21.94
CA LEU A 203 20.44 -0.75 21.81
C LEU A 203 20.50 -2.22 22.25
N ALA A 204 21.54 -2.94 21.81
CA ALA A 204 21.81 -4.32 22.25
C ALA A 204 22.12 -4.45 23.74
N SER A 205 22.82 -3.48 24.34
CA SER A 205 23.12 -3.48 25.77
C SER A 205 21.94 -3.11 26.66
N GLU A 206 21.03 -2.26 26.18
CA GLU A 206 19.87 -1.77 26.96
C GLU A 206 18.67 -2.71 26.84
N LEU A 207 18.55 -3.45 25.73
CA LEU A 207 17.65 -4.58 25.58
C LEU A 207 18.24 -5.89 26.15
N SER A 208 19.47 -5.85 26.70
CA SER A 208 20.36 -7.03 26.86
C SER A 208 19.88 -8.20 27.70
N VAL A 209 18.84 -8.06 28.53
CA VAL A 209 18.28 -9.24 29.21
C VAL A 209 17.43 -10.08 28.23
N ASP A 210 16.71 -9.43 27.33
CA ASP A 210 15.87 -10.08 26.32
C ASP A 210 16.57 -10.23 24.97
N GLU A 211 17.51 -9.34 24.60
CA GLU A 211 18.24 -9.41 23.32
C GLU A 211 19.30 -10.51 23.33
N ALA A 212 19.96 -10.78 24.47
CA ALA A 212 20.85 -11.93 24.59
C ALA A 212 20.07 -13.25 24.51
N ALA A 213 18.88 -13.30 25.11
CA ALA A 213 17.99 -14.45 25.04
C ALA A 213 17.45 -14.67 23.61
N LEU A 214 17.13 -13.58 22.90
CA LEU A 214 16.74 -13.59 21.49
C LEU A 214 17.89 -14.05 20.59
N HIS A 215 19.09 -13.51 20.75
CA HIS A 215 20.27 -13.94 19.99
C HIS A 215 20.58 -15.42 20.24
N ALA A 216 20.54 -15.86 21.50
CA ALA A 216 20.73 -17.26 21.85
C ALA A 216 19.65 -18.16 21.23
N ALA A 217 18.39 -17.71 21.20
CA ALA A 217 17.30 -18.45 20.56
C ALA A 217 17.48 -18.55 19.04
N VAL A 218 17.89 -17.47 18.37
CA VAL A 218 18.17 -17.45 16.92
C VAL A 218 19.36 -18.34 16.56
N ILE A 219 20.42 -18.32 17.37
CA ILE A 219 21.57 -19.23 17.20
C ILE A 219 21.12 -20.68 17.35
N ALA A 220 20.36 -21.00 18.41
CA ALA A 220 19.83 -22.34 18.64
C ALA A 220 18.94 -22.83 17.48
N ILE A 221 18.12 -21.95 16.89
CA ILE A 221 17.34 -22.26 15.69
C ILE A 221 18.26 -22.60 14.51
N ASN A 222 19.27 -21.78 14.24
CA ASN A 222 20.22 -22.03 13.15
C ASN A 222 21.01 -23.32 13.32
N GLU A 223 21.37 -23.69 14.55
CA GLU A 223 22.01 -24.97 14.86
C GLU A 223 21.05 -26.15 14.69
N ALA A 224 19.77 -26.00 15.07
CA ALA A 224 18.76 -27.04 14.88
C ALA A 224 18.50 -27.29 13.38
N ILE A 225 18.45 -26.21 12.58
CA ILE A 225 18.31 -26.29 11.12
C ILE A 225 19.46 -27.10 10.50
N GLU A 226 20.71 -26.90 10.94
CA GLU A 226 21.88 -27.65 10.45
C GLU A 226 21.83 -29.14 10.79
N LYS A 227 21.30 -29.49 11.96
CA LYS A 227 21.14 -30.89 12.37
C LYS A 227 20.14 -31.64 11.49
N GLY A 228 19.24 -30.93 10.82
CA GLY A 228 18.28 -31.51 9.89
C GLY A 228 17.17 -32.32 10.54
N ILE A 229 16.94 -32.16 11.85
CA ILE A 229 15.93 -32.88 12.62
C ILE A 229 14.73 -31.96 12.83
N ALA A 230 13.63 -32.23 12.13
CA ALA A 230 12.44 -31.38 12.12
C ALA A 230 11.86 -31.14 13.52
N GLU A 231 11.82 -32.17 14.37
CA GLU A 231 11.32 -32.08 15.75
C GLU A 231 12.17 -31.15 16.63
N GLN A 232 13.49 -31.07 16.38
CA GLN A 232 14.37 -30.16 17.10
C GLN A 232 14.19 -28.73 16.60
N THR A 233 14.09 -28.55 15.28
CA THR A 233 13.89 -27.24 14.68
C THR A 233 12.59 -26.61 15.15
N ILE A 234 11.46 -27.33 15.10
CA ILE A 234 10.19 -26.80 15.61
C ILE A 234 10.25 -26.47 17.11
N ALA A 235 10.93 -27.29 17.93
CA ALA A 235 11.10 -27.00 19.34
C ALA A 235 11.86 -25.69 19.57
N THR A 236 12.88 -25.41 18.75
CA THR A 236 13.62 -24.13 18.82
C THR A 236 12.82 -22.95 18.25
N LEU A 237 12.01 -23.14 17.21
CA LEU A 237 11.15 -22.10 16.63
C LEU A 237 10.04 -21.66 17.61
N ARG A 238 9.55 -22.59 18.43
CA ARG A 238 8.55 -22.32 19.48
C ARG A 238 9.13 -21.68 20.74
N ASN A 239 10.44 -21.44 20.79
CA ASN A 239 11.06 -20.78 21.93
C ASN A 239 10.48 -19.35 22.07
N PRO A 240 9.86 -19.00 23.22
CA PRO A 240 9.29 -17.67 23.43
C PRO A 240 10.29 -16.53 23.23
N ASN A 241 11.57 -16.79 23.54
CA ASN A 241 12.64 -15.82 23.39
C ASN A 241 12.98 -15.56 21.91
N ALA A 242 12.59 -16.43 20.97
CA ALA A 242 12.78 -16.22 19.54
C ALA A 242 11.81 -15.16 18.96
N MET A 243 10.75 -14.81 19.71
CA MET A 243 9.73 -13.83 19.31
C MET A 243 9.12 -14.11 17.92
N LEU A 244 8.97 -15.40 17.57
CA LEU A 244 8.39 -15.84 16.31
C LEU A 244 6.87 -15.97 16.47
N LEU A 245 6.14 -15.52 15.45
CA LEU A 245 4.69 -15.57 15.37
C LEU A 245 4.24 -16.62 14.36
N ASN A 246 3.03 -17.15 14.57
CA ASN A 246 2.37 -18.11 13.67
C ASN A 246 3.16 -19.40 13.44
N VAL A 247 3.93 -19.87 14.43
CA VAL A 247 4.62 -21.16 14.33
C VAL A 247 3.63 -22.29 14.53
N ASP A 248 3.43 -23.12 13.50
CA ASP A 248 2.55 -24.30 13.53
C ASP A 248 3.38 -25.59 13.71
N GLU A 249 3.03 -26.39 14.72
CA GLU A 249 3.72 -27.64 15.02
C GLU A 249 3.51 -28.71 13.94
N GLU A 250 2.40 -28.66 13.23
CA GLU A 250 2.08 -29.60 12.15
C GLU A 250 3.00 -29.41 10.93
N LEU A 251 3.65 -28.25 10.81
CA LEU A 251 4.50 -27.86 9.67
C LEU A 251 6.00 -28.00 9.96
N ALA A 252 6.37 -28.78 10.98
CA ALA A 252 7.76 -28.93 11.42
C ALA A 252 8.72 -29.33 10.28
N GLN A 253 8.30 -30.27 9.42
CA GLN A 253 9.13 -30.74 8.30
C GLN A 253 9.25 -29.68 7.19
N ASP A 254 8.17 -28.96 6.89
CA ASP A 254 8.16 -27.90 5.87
C ASP A 254 9.05 -26.73 6.28
N TYR A 255 8.96 -26.30 7.54
CA TYR A 255 9.85 -25.28 8.09
C TYR A 255 11.31 -25.72 8.04
N GLN A 256 11.62 -26.95 8.45
CA GLN A 256 12.99 -27.48 8.40
C GLN A 256 13.57 -27.41 6.97
N ASN A 257 12.79 -27.82 5.97
CA ASN A 257 13.25 -27.86 4.58
C ASN A 257 13.50 -26.44 4.04
N GLU A 258 12.53 -25.52 4.18
CA GLU A 258 12.66 -24.16 3.65
C GLU A 258 13.74 -23.37 4.39
N LEU A 259 13.82 -23.46 5.72
CA LEU A 259 14.84 -22.74 6.51
C LEU A 259 16.24 -23.27 6.19
N PHE A 260 16.39 -24.57 5.95
CA PHE A 260 17.67 -25.14 5.52
C PHE A 260 18.10 -24.62 4.14
N GLU A 261 17.18 -24.55 3.18
CA GLU A 261 17.46 -23.98 1.86
C GLU A 261 17.74 -22.47 1.93
N ALA A 262 16.99 -21.73 2.75
CA ALA A 262 17.20 -20.31 2.97
C ALA A 262 18.60 -20.04 3.56
N LYS A 263 19.00 -20.85 4.55
CA LYS A 263 20.34 -20.77 5.13
C LYS A 263 21.43 -21.05 4.10
N ARG A 264 21.30 -22.12 3.31
CA ARG A 264 22.27 -22.43 2.24
C ARG A 264 22.39 -21.32 1.20
N ARG A 265 21.27 -20.70 0.81
CA ARG A 265 21.26 -19.55 -0.11
C ARG A 265 22.04 -18.38 0.49
N LYS A 266 21.84 -18.10 1.79
CA LYS A 266 22.53 -17.02 2.50
C LYS A 266 24.04 -17.28 2.59
N GLU A 267 24.44 -18.46 3.03
CA GLU A 267 25.85 -18.89 3.08
C GLU A 267 26.55 -18.78 1.72
N SER A 268 25.87 -19.22 0.65
CA SER A 268 26.40 -19.11 -0.72
C SER A 268 26.60 -17.66 -1.13
N ASN A 269 25.66 -16.77 -0.80
CA ASN A 269 25.75 -15.35 -1.13
C ASN A 269 26.86 -14.65 -0.33
N ALA A 270 27.04 -15.00 0.94
CA ALA A 270 28.13 -14.47 1.78
C ALA A 270 29.50 -14.86 1.21
N ARG A 271 29.66 -16.11 0.75
CA ARG A 271 30.91 -16.60 0.13
C ARG A 271 31.25 -15.89 -1.18
N LEU A 272 30.26 -15.54 -2.00
CA LEU A 272 30.48 -14.78 -3.24
C LEU A 272 30.91 -13.33 -2.97
N LYS A 273 30.43 -12.74 -1.87
CA LYS A 273 30.75 -11.37 -1.46
C LYS A 273 32.15 -11.24 -0.82
N ASN A 274 32.60 -12.28 -0.13
CA ASN A 274 33.84 -12.29 0.67
C ASN A 274 35.00 -13.08 0.04
N GLY A 275 35.00 -13.27 -1.29
CA GLY A 275 35.99 -14.11 -2.00
C GLY A 275 37.48 -13.73 -1.83
N THR A 276 37.78 -12.61 -1.17
CA THR A 276 39.13 -12.08 -0.92
C THR A 276 39.52 -12.04 0.57
N ILE A 277 38.64 -12.48 1.48
CA ILE A 277 38.79 -12.38 2.95
C ILE A 277 39.09 -13.77 3.55
N SER A 278 39.98 -13.85 4.55
CA SER A 278 40.32 -15.09 5.28
C SER A 278 39.08 -15.74 5.93
N GLU A 279 39.05 -17.08 6.04
CA GLU A 279 38.00 -17.80 6.79
C GLU A 279 37.85 -17.32 8.24
N GLU A 280 38.93 -16.81 8.83
CA GLU A 280 39.02 -16.35 10.21
C GLU A 280 38.46 -14.92 10.42
N GLU A 281 38.23 -14.18 9.34
CA GLU A 281 37.70 -12.80 9.34
C GLU A 281 36.23 -12.73 8.93
N ARG A 282 35.57 -13.87 8.66
CA ARG A 282 34.15 -13.91 8.28
C ARG A 282 33.27 -13.68 9.51
N ASP A 283 32.36 -12.74 9.38
CA ASP A 283 31.33 -12.51 10.38
C ASP A 283 30.33 -13.67 10.38
N VAL A 284 30.27 -14.42 11.48
CA VAL A 284 29.34 -15.54 11.68
C VAL A 284 27.88 -15.11 11.47
N TYR A 285 27.55 -13.84 11.71
CA TYR A 285 26.21 -13.29 11.49
C TYR A 285 25.86 -13.11 10.00
N GLU A 286 26.84 -13.12 9.09
CA GLU A 286 26.58 -13.10 7.64
C GLU A 286 26.12 -14.47 7.11
N GLU A 287 26.45 -15.56 7.81
CA GLU A 287 26.11 -16.94 7.39
C GLU A 287 24.85 -17.48 8.10
N LEU A 288 24.52 -16.97 9.30
CA LEU A 288 23.32 -17.37 10.05
C LEU A 288 22.07 -16.62 9.56
N LEU A 289 20.91 -17.29 9.56
CA LEU A 289 19.62 -16.61 9.39
C LEU A 289 19.32 -15.72 10.59
N THR A 290 18.86 -14.50 10.32
CA THR A 290 18.36 -13.55 11.32
C THR A 290 16.93 -13.91 11.72
N GLN A 291 16.45 -13.37 12.85
CA GLN A 291 15.06 -13.57 13.29
C GLN A 291 14.04 -13.14 12.22
N ALA A 292 14.26 -12.00 11.55
CA ALA A 292 13.36 -11.50 10.51
C ALA A 292 13.32 -12.41 9.29
N GLU A 293 14.48 -12.96 8.87
CA GLU A 293 14.54 -13.94 7.79
C GLU A 293 13.83 -15.24 8.17
N ILE A 294 13.99 -15.72 9.40
CA ILE A 294 13.28 -16.89 9.91
C ILE A 294 11.76 -16.65 9.90
N GLN A 295 11.29 -15.52 10.45
CA GLN A 295 9.88 -15.15 10.45
C GLN A 295 9.30 -15.04 9.04
N GLY A 296 10.06 -14.43 8.11
CA GLY A 296 9.68 -14.32 6.71
C GLY A 296 9.47 -15.68 6.05
N ASN A 297 10.36 -16.65 6.30
CA ASN A 297 10.23 -18.01 5.78
C ASN A 297 9.06 -18.77 6.42
N ILE A 298 8.79 -18.60 7.73
CA ILE A 298 7.62 -19.18 8.40
C ILE A 298 6.33 -18.66 7.77
N ASN A 299 6.21 -17.34 7.61
CA ASN A 299 5.04 -16.71 6.98
C ASN A 299 4.85 -17.20 5.54
N LYS A 300 5.94 -17.35 4.78
CA LYS A 300 5.92 -17.91 3.42
C LYS A 300 5.34 -19.33 3.41
N ILE A 301 5.84 -20.21 4.27
CA ILE A 301 5.38 -21.61 4.33
C ILE A 301 3.92 -21.70 4.78
N ASN A 302 3.53 -20.96 5.81
CA ASN A 302 2.15 -20.93 6.26
C ASN A 302 1.19 -20.50 5.17
N LYS A 303 1.55 -19.46 4.39
CA LYS A 303 0.76 -19.00 3.25
C LYS A 303 0.65 -20.09 2.17
N LEU A 304 1.75 -20.75 1.83
CA LEU A 304 1.75 -21.82 0.83
C LEU A 304 0.86 -23.00 1.26
N ILE A 305 1.00 -23.46 2.50
CA ILE A 305 0.20 -24.58 3.02
C ILE A 305 -1.27 -24.19 3.16
N ALA A 306 -1.58 -22.96 3.58
CA ALA A 306 -2.96 -22.48 3.62
C ALA A 306 -3.61 -22.50 2.23
N VAL A 307 -2.89 -22.07 1.20
CA VAL A 307 -3.35 -22.10 -0.20
C VAL A 307 -3.54 -23.54 -0.71
N ASP A 308 -2.63 -24.46 -0.37
CA ASP A 308 -2.79 -25.87 -0.75
C ASP A 308 -3.98 -26.53 -0.04
N ASN A 309 -4.18 -26.21 1.25
CA ASN A 309 -5.34 -26.65 2.02
C ASN A 309 -6.65 -26.12 1.41
N ILE A 310 -6.70 -24.87 0.96
CA ILE A 310 -7.84 -24.30 0.24
C ILE A 310 -8.09 -25.08 -1.05
N ASN A 311 -7.07 -25.28 -1.88
CA ASN A 311 -7.20 -26.04 -3.12
C ASN A 311 -7.66 -27.49 -2.89
N THR A 312 -7.20 -28.11 -1.81
CA THR A 312 -7.65 -29.45 -1.39
C THR A 312 -9.09 -29.44 -0.91
N ALA A 313 -9.50 -28.44 -0.13
CA ALA A 313 -10.88 -28.30 0.33
C ALA A 313 -11.85 -28.10 -0.85
N ILE A 314 -11.49 -27.25 -1.82
CA ILE A 314 -12.29 -27.02 -3.04
C ILE A 314 -12.51 -28.33 -3.80
N ARG A 315 -11.45 -29.14 -4.00
CA ARG A 315 -11.54 -30.46 -4.67
C ARG A 315 -12.42 -31.47 -3.94
N ASN A 316 -12.52 -31.36 -2.62
CA ASN A 316 -13.35 -32.25 -1.81
C ASN A 316 -14.85 -31.91 -1.89
N CYS A 317 -15.22 -30.81 -2.57
CA CYS A 317 -16.61 -30.39 -2.81
C CYS A 317 -17.46 -30.25 -1.54
N ASP A 318 -16.84 -29.78 -0.44
CA ASP A 318 -17.52 -29.55 0.84
C ASP A 318 -17.52 -28.04 1.17
N PRO A 319 -18.68 -27.36 1.05
CA PRO A 319 -18.77 -25.93 1.30
C PRO A 319 -18.28 -25.49 2.67
N SER A 320 -18.53 -26.30 3.71
CA SER A 320 -18.12 -25.96 5.07
C SER A 320 -16.60 -26.04 5.22
N LYS A 321 -15.97 -27.07 4.66
CA LYS A 321 -14.50 -27.19 4.69
C LYS A 321 -13.81 -26.11 3.87
N THR A 322 -14.34 -25.79 2.69
CA THR A 322 -13.80 -24.71 1.85
C THR A 322 -13.91 -23.37 2.54
N LEU A 323 -15.04 -23.06 3.18
CA LEU A 323 -15.17 -21.83 3.96
C LEU A 323 -14.12 -21.77 5.10
N VAL A 324 -13.97 -22.85 5.88
CA VAL A 324 -13.00 -22.89 6.99
C VAL A 324 -11.58 -22.67 6.48
N ALA A 325 -11.22 -23.25 5.34
CA ALA A 325 -9.90 -23.07 4.74
C ALA A 325 -9.69 -21.63 4.24
N LEU A 326 -10.69 -21.03 3.59
CA LEU A 326 -10.63 -19.65 3.09
C LEU A 326 -10.50 -18.61 4.21
N MET A 327 -11.09 -18.88 5.39
CA MET A 327 -11.06 -17.98 6.54
C MET A 327 -9.75 -18.02 7.35
N LYS A 328 -8.79 -18.88 6.97
CA LYS A 328 -7.50 -18.98 7.65
C LYS A 328 -6.68 -17.70 7.42
N PRO A 329 -6.26 -16.97 8.48
CA PRO A 329 -5.53 -15.71 8.33
C PRO A 329 -4.17 -15.90 7.64
N GLU A 330 -3.58 -17.09 7.73
CA GLU A 330 -2.32 -17.46 7.08
C GLU A 330 -2.42 -17.40 5.56
N ALA A 331 -3.61 -17.63 4.99
CA ALA A 331 -3.85 -17.55 3.55
C ALA A 331 -3.73 -16.12 3.01
N GLN A 332 -3.83 -15.09 3.87
CA GLN A 332 -3.80 -13.68 3.47
C GLN A 332 -4.77 -13.36 2.34
N LEU A 333 -5.99 -13.90 2.42
CA LEU A 333 -7.06 -13.64 1.46
C LEU A 333 -7.93 -12.45 1.89
N PRO A 334 -8.69 -11.85 0.96
CA PRO A 334 -9.69 -10.84 1.27
C PRO A 334 -10.76 -11.36 2.25
N VAL A 335 -11.61 -10.45 2.72
CA VAL A 335 -12.68 -10.78 3.67
C VAL A 335 -13.62 -11.84 3.07
N VAL A 336 -13.79 -12.94 3.79
CA VAL A 336 -14.67 -14.06 3.41
C VAL A 336 -15.96 -14.02 4.22
N HIS A 337 -17.09 -14.20 3.55
CA HIS A 337 -18.42 -14.13 4.17
C HIS A 337 -19.01 -15.52 4.44
N SER A 338 -19.24 -15.86 5.72
CA SER A 338 -19.64 -17.20 6.12
C SER A 338 -20.96 -17.70 5.52
N PHE A 339 -21.91 -16.82 5.26
CA PHE A 339 -23.20 -17.18 4.66
C PHE A 339 -23.09 -17.62 3.19
N ALA A 340 -21.97 -17.33 2.53
CA ALA A 340 -21.74 -17.62 1.12
C ALA A 340 -20.90 -18.89 0.85
N ALA A 341 -20.78 -19.77 1.85
CA ALA A 341 -19.99 -21.00 1.75
C ALA A 341 -20.27 -21.81 0.47
N ALA A 342 -21.56 -21.98 0.13
CA ALA A 342 -21.98 -22.73 -1.06
C ALA A 342 -21.55 -22.06 -2.38
N VAL A 343 -21.58 -20.74 -2.42
CA VAL A 343 -21.18 -19.94 -3.59
C VAL A 343 -19.68 -20.02 -3.80
N TYR A 344 -18.88 -19.76 -2.75
CA TYR A 344 -17.43 -19.89 -2.83
C TYR A 344 -17.02 -21.28 -3.29
N GLN A 345 -17.61 -22.34 -2.72
CA GLN A 345 -17.30 -23.71 -3.13
C GLN A 345 -17.63 -23.97 -4.61
N THR A 346 -18.81 -23.58 -5.07
CA THR A 346 -19.26 -23.87 -6.43
C THR A 346 -18.41 -23.11 -7.45
N GLU A 347 -18.22 -21.81 -7.24
CA GLU A 347 -17.52 -20.95 -8.20
C GLU A 347 -16.01 -21.21 -8.20
N LEU A 348 -15.38 -21.38 -7.03
CA LEU A 348 -13.96 -21.73 -6.97
C LEU A 348 -13.67 -23.12 -7.54
N PHE A 349 -14.59 -24.08 -7.39
CA PHE A 349 -14.45 -25.40 -8.02
C PHE A 349 -14.53 -25.30 -9.55
N ASN A 350 -15.46 -24.51 -10.07
CA ASN A 350 -15.57 -24.26 -11.52
C ASN A 350 -14.30 -23.60 -12.06
N LEU A 351 -13.78 -22.59 -11.37
CA LEU A 351 -12.52 -21.92 -11.73
C LEU A 351 -11.34 -22.90 -11.69
N GLN A 352 -11.25 -23.73 -10.65
CA GLN A 352 -10.20 -24.72 -10.52
C GLN A 352 -10.23 -25.74 -11.67
N GLN A 353 -11.42 -26.21 -12.07
CA GLN A 353 -11.60 -27.15 -13.19
C GLN A 353 -11.26 -26.55 -14.57
N GLN A 354 -11.35 -25.22 -14.72
CA GLN A 354 -10.94 -24.51 -15.93
C GLN A 354 -9.43 -24.24 -15.97
N ASN A 355 -8.76 -24.27 -14.82
CA ASN A 355 -7.32 -24.12 -14.73
C ASN A 355 -6.62 -25.40 -15.21
N ALA A 356 -5.64 -25.26 -16.10
CA ALA A 356 -4.94 -26.40 -16.71
C ALA A 356 -4.26 -27.35 -15.70
N VAL A 357 -3.92 -26.84 -14.51
CA VAL A 357 -3.23 -27.60 -13.46
C VAL A 357 -4.19 -28.05 -12.36
N ASN A 358 -5.49 -27.73 -12.46
CA ASN A 358 -6.49 -27.94 -11.41
C ASN A 358 -6.06 -27.37 -10.05
N TYR A 359 -5.38 -26.21 -10.08
CA TYR A 359 -4.83 -25.55 -8.91
C TYR A 359 -4.94 -24.04 -9.10
N LEU A 360 -5.45 -23.34 -8.08
CA LEU A 360 -5.55 -21.88 -8.06
C LEU A 360 -4.41 -21.31 -7.22
N ALA A 361 -3.57 -20.48 -7.84
CA ALA A 361 -2.51 -19.76 -7.15
C ALA A 361 -3.08 -18.73 -6.15
N HIS A 362 -2.24 -18.22 -5.25
CA HIS A 362 -2.69 -17.25 -4.24
C HIS A 362 -3.33 -16.01 -4.86
N ASP A 363 -2.71 -15.44 -5.90
CA ASP A 363 -3.24 -14.24 -6.57
C ASP A 363 -4.59 -14.50 -7.24
N GLU A 364 -4.75 -15.68 -7.87
CA GLU A 364 -6.02 -16.10 -8.48
C GLU A 364 -7.12 -16.30 -7.43
N LEU A 365 -6.79 -16.96 -6.31
CA LEU A 365 -7.71 -17.11 -5.18
C LEU A 365 -8.10 -15.76 -4.58
N SER A 366 -7.14 -14.85 -4.42
CA SER A 366 -7.37 -13.52 -3.86
C SER A 366 -8.36 -12.74 -4.71
N ILE A 367 -8.12 -12.67 -6.02
CA ILE A 367 -9.02 -11.98 -6.97
C ILE A 367 -10.39 -12.66 -7.00
N ALA A 368 -10.44 -13.99 -7.09
CA ALA A 368 -11.69 -14.74 -7.14
C ALA A 368 -12.53 -14.53 -5.86
N VAL A 369 -11.91 -14.62 -4.68
CA VAL A 369 -12.60 -14.41 -3.40
C VAL A 369 -13.10 -12.97 -3.28
N GLU A 370 -12.33 -11.98 -3.71
CA GLU A 370 -12.76 -10.57 -3.70
C GLU A 370 -13.99 -10.35 -4.59
N MET A 371 -13.92 -10.81 -5.85
CA MET A 371 -15.01 -10.68 -6.81
C MET A 371 -16.26 -11.43 -6.36
N LEU A 372 -16.11 -12.67 -5.88
CA LEU A 372 -17.23 -13.47 -5.38
C LEU A 372 -17.87 -12.82 -4.15
N SER A 373 -17.07 -12.25 -3.25
CA SER A 373 -17.59 -11.54 -2.07
C SER A 373 -18.42 -10.33 -2.47
N ALA A 374 -17.98 -9.58 -3.49
CA ALA A 374 -18.75 -8.44 -4.02
C ALA A 374 -20.11 -8.88 -4.62
N VAL A 375 -20.13 -9.96 -5.41
CA VAL A 375 -21.36 -10.51 -6.00
C VAL A 375 -22.32 -11.05 -4.94
N VAL A 376 -21.79 -11.70 -3.91
CA VAL A 376 -22.54 -12.21 -2.76
C VAL A 376 -23.22 -11.06 -1.99
N LEU A 377 -22.48 -9.99 -1.70
CA LEU A 377 -23.03 -8.82 -1.01
C LEU A 377 -24.09 -8.10 -1.86
N LEU A 378 -23.89 -8.02 -3.17
CA LEU A 378 -24.89 -7.48 -4.10
C LEU A 378 -26.16 -8.34 -4.09
N ASN A 379 -26.05 -9.67 -4.11
CA ASN A 379 -27.19 -10.57 -3.99
C ASN A 379 -27.96 -10.38 -2.67
N GLN A 380 -27.24 -10.21 -1.56
CA GLN A 380 -27.84 -9.90 -0.26
C GLN A 380 -28.59 -8.55 -0.27
N ALA A 381 -28.03 -7.54 -0.94
CA ALA A 381 -28.69 -6.24 -1.11
C ALA A 381 -29.97 -6.33 -1.96
N LEU A 382 -29.94 -7.15 -3.01
CA LEU A 382 -31.10 -7.45 -3.87
C LEU A 382 -32.21 -8.17 -3.08
N GLU A 383 -31.87 -9.12 -2.22
CA GLU A 383 -32.83 -9.81 -1.34
C GLU A 383 -33.52 -8.84 -0.37
N ASN A 384 -32.75 -7.93 0.21
CA ASN A 384 -33.27 -6.89 1.10
C ASN A 384 -34.01 -5.76 0.37
N LYS A 385 -33.99 -5.76 -0.97
CA LYS A 385 -34.55 -4.71 -1.83
C LYS A 385 -34.01 -3.31 -1.49
N ASP A 386 -32.75 -3.25 -1.05
CA ASP A 386 -32.09 -2.01 -0.67
C ASP A 386 -31.37 -1.38 -1.87
N ILE A 387 -32.08 -0.48 -2.55
CA ILE A 387 -31.58 0.21 -3.75
C ILE A 387 -30.29 0.98 -3.48
N LEU A 388 -30.14 1.60 -2.31
CA LEU A 388 -28.94 2.39 -2.02
C LEU A 388 -27.71 1.47 -1.90
N THR A 389 -27.87 0.36 -1.18
CA THR A 389 -26.80 -0.62 -1.01
C THR A 389 -26.47 -1.34 -2.32
N ILE A 390 -27.48 -1.65 -3.15
CA ILE A 390 -27.27 -2.16 -4.51
C ILE A 390 -26.38 -1.22 -5.32
N LYS A 391 -26.70 0.08 -5.35
CA LYS A 391 -25.90 1.08 -6.07
C LYS A 391 -24.47 1.15 -5.55
N ASN A 392 -24.28 1.18 -4.23
CA ASN A 392 -22.95 1.20 -3.63
C ASN A 392 -22.12 -0.03 -4.01
N HIS A 393 -22.73 -1.22 -4.07
CA HIS A 393 -22.04 -2.44 -4.52
C HIS A 393 -21.71 -2.41 -6.01
N LEU A 394 -22.60 -1.88 -6.86
CA LEU A 394 -22.33 -1.68 -8.29
C LEU A 394 -21.20 -0.67 -8.54
N SER A 395 -21.05 0.33 -7.68
CA SER A 395 -19.93 1.29 -7.75
C SER A 395 -18.58 0.72 -7.30
N ASN A 396 -18.55 -0.46 -6.69
CA ASN A 396 -17.31 -1.04 -6.20
C ASN A 396 -16.47 -1.58 -7.38
N PRO A 397 -15.28 -1.02 -7.67
CA PRO A 397 -14.47 -1.46 -8.81
C PRO A 397 -14.03 -2.93 -8.70
N CYS A 398 -13.93 -3.48 -7.48
CA CYS A 398 -13.54 -4.87 -7.26
C CYS A 398 -14.55 -5.89 -7.80
N ILE A 399 -15.79 -5.48 -8.13
CA ILE A 399 -16.79 -6.38 -8.73
C ILE A 399 -16.49 -6.72 -10.19
N GLY A 400 -15.66 -5.90 -10.85
CA GLY A 400 -15.13 -6.17 -12.20
C GLY A 400 -16.16 -6.14 -13.34
N PHE A 401 -17.35 -5.59 -13.14
CA PHE A 401 -18.34 -5.44 -14.21
C PHE A 401 -17.90 -4.43 -15.27
N ASN A 402 -18.22 -4.73 -16.52
CA ASN A 402 -17.91 -3.87 -17.68
C ASN A 402 -19.10 -2.99 -18.04
N ASN A 403 -18.82 -1.84 -18.67
CA ASN A 403 -19.82 -0.89 -19.19
C ASN A 403 -20.79 -0.34 -18.12
N LEU A 404 -20.38 -0.26 -16.86
CA LEU A 404 -21.17 0.39 -15.83
C LEU A 404 -21.16 1.91 -16.02
N GLU A 405 -22.34 2.49 -16.15
CA GLU A 405 -22.53 3.94 -16.19
C GLU A 405 -23.27 4.41 -14.93
N GLU A 406 -22.65 5.29 -14.15
CA GLU A 406 -23.22 5.76 -12.87
C GLU A 406 -24.61 6.40 -13.02
N GLU A 407 -24.83 7.09 -14.14
CA GLU A 407 -26.10 7.73 -14.49
C GLU A 407 -27.26 6.71 -14.60
N ASN A 408 -26.93 5.45 -14.91
CA ASN A 408 -27.89 4.38 -15.18
C ASN A 408 -28.09 3.42 -13.98
N PHE A 409 -27.41 3.65 -12.85
CA PHE A 409 -27.47 2.79 -11.67
C PHE A 409 -28.89 2.53 -11.16
N GLN A 410 -29.81 3.49 -11.28
CA GLN A 410 -31.21 3.27 -10.92
C GLN A 410 -31.86 2.20 -11.83
N ARG A 411 -31.66 2.28 -13.15
CA ARG A 411 -32.22 1.33 -14.11
C ARG A 411 -31.61 -0.07 -13.95
N TYR A 412 -30.31 -0.16 -13.69
CA TYR A 412 -29.68 -1.45 -13.37
C TYR A 412 -30.29 -2.05 -12.11
N ALA A 413 -30.41 -1.28 -11.02
CA ALA A 413 -30.96 -1.77 -9.76
C ALA A 413 -32.42 -2.25 -9.91
N ASP A 414 -33.28 -1.49 -10.58
CA ASP A 414 -34.68 -1.86 -10.79
C ASP A 414 -34.81 -3.13 -11.65
N THR A 415 -33.98 -3.26 -12.69
CA THR A 415 -33.98 -4.43 -13.57
C THR A 415 -33.44 -5.67 -12.86
N LEU A 416 -32.35 -5.54 -12.10
CA LEU A 416 -31.79 -6.63 -11.29
C LEU A 416 -32.78 -7.12 -10.22
N LEU A 417 -33.56 -6.22 -9.61
CA LEU A 417 -34.62 -6.61 -8.68
C LEU A 417 -35.72 -7.43 -9.38
N SER A 418 -36.09 -7.06 -10.62
CA SER A 418 -37.04 -7.83 -11.42
C SER A 418 -36.51 -9.22 -11.76
N ILE A 419 -35.26 -9.30 -12.25
CA ILE A 419 -34.59 -10.56 -12.61
C ILE A 419 -34.44 -11.46 -11.36
N LYS A 420 -34.02 -10.90 -10.23
CA LYS A 420 -33.92 -11.63 -8.96
C LYS A 420 -35.27 -12.19 -8.52
N SER A 421 -36.35 -11.41 -8.64
CA SER A 421 -37.70 -11.87 -8.30
C SER A 421 -38.17 -13.00 -9.20
N GLU A 422 -37.85 -12.96 -10.50
CA GLU A 422 -38.16 -14.02 -11.45
C GLU A 422 -37.34 -15.28 -11.16
N ALA A 423 -36.03 -15.14 -10.96
CA ALA A 423 -35.14 -16.26 -10.63
C ALA A 423 -35.58 -16.98 -9.33
N SER A 424 -35.93 -16.21 -8.30
CA SER A 424 -36.44 -16.76 -7.02
C SER A 424 -37.74 -17.54 -7.23
N SER A 425 -38.61 -17.11 -8.16
CA SER A 425 -39.85 -17.85 -8.48
C SER A 425 -39.59 -19.20 -9.16
N GLN A 426 -38.43 -19.35 -9.79
CA GLN A 426 -37.97 -20.58 -10.44
C GLN A 426 -37.10 -21.44 -9.50
N GLY A 427 -36.94 -21.04 -8.24
CA GLY A 427 -36.10 -21.72 -7.24
C GLY A 427 -34.60 -21.43 -7.36
N GLN A 428 -34.22 -20.39 -8.12
CA GLN A 428 -32.85 -19.89 -8.20
C GLN A 428 -32.69 -18.61 -7.39
N ASP A 429 -32.22 -18.77 -6.16
CA ASP A 429 -32.06 -17.65 -5.22
C ASP A 429 -30.71 -16.95 -5.37
N TYR A 430 -29.86 -17.25 -6.35
CA TYR A 430 -28.55 -16.60 -6.54
C TYR A 430 -28.37 -16.17 -7.99
N LEU A 431 -28.03 -14.90 -8.21
CA LEU A 431 -27.62 -14.39 -9.51
C LEU A 431 -26.10 -14.48 -9.62
N SER A 432 -25.61 -15.19 -10.65
CA SER A 432 -24.19 -15.27 -10.94
C SER A 432 -23.65 -13.93 -11.45
N TRP A 433 -22.32 -13.79 -11.46
CA TRP A 433 -21.67 -12.62 -12.06
C TRP A 433 -22.13 -12.41 -13.51
N ASN A 434 -22.26 -13.50 -14.28
CA ASN A 434 -22.71 -13.43 -15.68
C ASN A 434 -24.15 -12.94 -15.81
N ASP A 435 -25.05 -13.35 -14.92
CA ASP A 435 -26.44 -12.90 -14.93
C ASP A 435 -26.54 -11.38 -14.71
N ILE A 436 -25.71 -10.87 -13.79
CA ILE A 436 -25.66 -9.45 -13.46
C ILE A 436 -25.00 -8.64 -14.60
N GLN A 437 -23.91 -9.15 -15.18
CA GLN A 437 -23.26 -8.52 -16.35
C GLN A 437 -24.22 -8.46 -17.55
N ASN A 438 -24.93 -9.55 -17.85
CA ASN A 438 -25.93 -9.59 -18.92
C ASN A 438 -27.07 -8.59 -18.67
N CYS A 439 -27.48 -8.41 -17.42
CA CYS A 439 -28.46 -7.38 -17.06
C CYS A 439 -27.94 -5.97 -17.37
N ILE A 440 -26.69 -5.66 -17.00
CA ILE A 440 -26.08 -4.36 -17.25
C ILE A 440 -26.02 -4.09 -18.76
N ASP A 441 -25.51 -5.05 -19.54
CA ASP A 441 -25.40 -4.93 -21.00
C ASP A 441 -26.78 -4.79 -21.66
N MET A 442 -27.79 -5.53 -21.20
CA MET A 442 -29.17 -5.40 -21.67
C MET A 442 -29.73 -4.00 -21.41
N VAL A 443 -29.55 -3.46 -20.21
CA VAL A 443 -30.04 -2.11 -19.86
C VAL A 443 -29.33 -1.06 -20.68
N ASN A 444 -28.02 -1.18 -20.87
CA ASN A 444 -27.25 -0.26 -21.72
C ASN A 444 -27.74 -0.27 -23.16
N MET A 445 -27.97 -1.47 -23.72
CA MET A 445 -28.53 -1.61 -25.06
C MET A 445 -29.90 -0.95 -25.17
N GLN A 446 -30.79 -1.13 -24.18
CA GLN A 446 -32.09 -0.48 -24.17
C GLN A 446 -31.99 1.05 -24.13
N ILE A 447 -31.09 1.59 -23.30
CA ILE A 447 -30.84 3.03 -23.20
C ILE A 447 -30.30 3.58 -24.52
N GLN A 448 -29.35 2.88 -25.13
CA GLN A 448 -28.80 3.26 -26.43
C GLN A 448 -29.90 3.29 -27.51
N GLU A 449 -30.78 2.28 -27.56
CA GLU A 449 -31.92 2.27 -28.49
C GLU A 449 -32.91 3.42 -28.23
N GLU A 450 -33.14 3.78 -26.98
CA GLU A 450 -33.99 4.92 -26.60
C GLU A 450 -33.37 6.24 -27.07
N ASN A 451 -32.06 6.42 -26.84
CA ASN A 451 -31.31 7.60 -27.27
C ASN A 451 -31.28 7.75 -28.79
N GLU A 452 -31.01 6.66 -29.52
CA GLU A 452 -31.06 6.64 -30.99
C GLU A 452 -32.45 7.00 -31.52
N ARG A 453 -33.51 6.56 -30.83
CA ARG A 453 -34.88 6.93 -31.18
C ARG A 453 -35.16 8.41 -30.95
N ILE A 454 -34.66 8.99 -29.85
CA ILE A 454 -34.77 10.43 -29.57
C ILE A 454 -34.08 11.24 -30.67
N ILE A 455 -32.87 10.84 -31.07
CA ILE A 455 -32.12 11.48 -32.16
C ILE A 455 -32.89 11.38 -33.48
N ALA A 456 -33.42 10.19 -33.81
CA ALA A 456 -34.23 9.99 -35.01
C ALA A 456 -35.47 10.89 -35.04
N ILE A 457 -36.17 11.01 -33.91
CA ILE A 457 -37.30 11.94 -33.75
C ILE A 457 -36.84 13.40 -33.93
N GLY A 458 -35.65 13.76 -33.44
CA GLY A 458 -35.01 15.05 -33.69
C GLY A 458 -34.83 15.35 -35.18
N HIS A 459 -34.23 14.43 -35.93
CA HIS A 459 -34.05 14.56 -37.38
C HIS A 459 -35.38 14.66 -38.14
N ILE A 460 -36.38 13.87 -37.76
CA ILE A 460 -37.73 13.95 -38.34
C ILE A 460 -38.31 15.34 -38.11
N ASN A 461 -38.22 15.86 -36.87
CA ASN A 461 -38.73 17.19 -36.54
C ASN A 461 -38.03 18.30 -37.31
N GLU A 462 -36.71 18.19 -37.52
CA GLU A 462 -35.93 19.14 -38.31
C GLU A 462 -36.29 19.09 -39.80
N ALA A 463 -36.45 17.88 -40.36
CA ALA A 463 -36.87 17.70 -41.75
C ALA A 463 -38.26 18.29 -42.02
N ILE A 464 -39.19 18.10 -41.05
CA ILE A 464 -40.52 18.72 -41.10
C ILE A 464 -40.41 20.26 -41.13
N ASP A 465 -39.54 20.86 -40.31
CA ASP A 465 -39.37 22.33 -40.27
C ASP A 465 -38.75 22.89 -41.55
N GLN A 466 -37.88 22.11 -42.22
CA GLN A 466 -37.30 22.48 -43.50
C GLN A 466 -38.30 22.46 -44.67
N GLY A 467 -39.48 21.86 -44.47
CA GLY A 467 -40.54 21.85 -45.48
C GLY A 467 -40.24 20.97 -46.69
N ASN A 468 -39.27 20.04 -46.62
CA ASN A 468 -38.89 19.16 -47.73
C ASN A 468 -39.51 17.75 -47.56
N PRO A 469 -40.52 17.39 -48.38
CA PRO A 469 -41.20 16.09 -48.29
C PRO A 469 -40.28 14.86 -48.48
N GLU A 470 -39.25 14.98 -49.31
CA GLU A 470 -38.33 13.87 -49.60
C GLU A 470 -37.44 13.59 -48.39
N LYS A 471 -36.93 14.66 -47.75
CA LYS A 471 -36.11 14.58 -46.54
C LYS A 471 -36.93 14.11 -45.32
N THR A 472 -38.20 14.52 -45.23
CA THR A 472 -39.11 14.01 -44.20
C THR A 472 -39.41 12.54 -44.40
N LEU A 473 -39.65 12.09 -45.64
CA LEU A 473 -39.79 10.66 -45.90
C LEU A 473 -38.52 9.88 -45.55
N GLU A 474 -37.34 10.38 -45.93
CA GLU A 474 -36.04 9.75 -45.64
C GLU A 474 -35.85 9.55 -44.13
N THR A 475 -36.10 10.59 -43.33
CA THR A 475 -35.98 10.52 -41.86
C THR A 475 -37.03 9.62 -41.21
N LEU A 476 -38.25 9.55 -41.76
CA LEU A 476 -39.30 8.61 -41.30
C LEU A 476 -38.96 7.14 -41.61
N LEU A 477 -38.17 6.88 -42.65
CA LEU A 477 -37.73 5.53 -43.03
C LEU A 477 -36.50 5.05 -42.24
N LEU A 478 -35.89 5.90 -41.41
CA LEU A 478 -34.75 5.50 -40.58
C LEU A 478 -35.14 4.33 -39.65
N PRO A 479 -34.38 3.21 -39.65
CA PRO A 479 -34.68 2.07 -38.77
C PRO A 479 -34.74 2.44 -37.28
N THR A 480 -33.92 3.40 -36.87
CA THR A 480 -33.85 3.92 -35.49
C THR A 480 -35.13 4.64 -35.05
N ALA A 481 -35.96 5.12 -35.98
CA ALA A 481 -37.26 5.71 -35.67
C ALA A 481 -38.30 4.64 -35.25
N LYS A 482 -38.05 3.36 -35.56
CA LYS A 482 -38.94 2.21 -35.28
C LYS A 482 -40.38 2.42 -35.75
N LEU A 483 -40.57 3.20 -36.82
CA LEU A 483 -41.87 3.43 -37.45
C LEU A 483 -42.21 2.30 -38.43
N GLN A 484 -43.45 1.83 -38.39
CA GLN A 484 -43.96 0.79 -39.29
C GLN A 484 -44.86 1.41 -40.37
N ASP A 485 -45.00 0.72 -41.50
CA ASP A 485 -45.93 1.09 -42.59
C ASP A 485 -45.70 2.48 -43.25
N VAL A 486 -44.48 3.01 -43.20
CA VAL A 486 -44.11 4.25 -43.91
C VAL A 486 -44.02 3.96 -45.42
N ARG A 487 -44.92 4.56 -46.21
CA ARG A 487 -45.02 4.33 -47.66
C ARG A 487 -44.43 5.50 -48.46
N PRO A 488 -43.43 5.28 -49.33
CA PRO A 488 -42.79 6.35 -50.10
C PRO A 488 -43.75 7.23 -50.92
N VAL A 489 -44.82 6.65 -51.45
CA VAL A 489 -45.85 7.34 -52.23
C VAL A 489 -46.54 8.48 -51.48
N ASN A 490 -46.48 8.49 -50.14
CA ASN A 490 -47.16 9.44 -49.28
C ASN A 490 -46.26 10.57 -48.76
N ALA A 491 -45.03 10.72 -49.28
CA ALA A 491 -44.03 11.70 -48.79
C ALA A 491 -44.60 13.11 -48.52
N ARG A 492 -45.30 13.69 -49.50
CA ARG A 492 -45.93 15.02 -49.39
C ARG A 492 -47.02 15.06 -48.33
N HIS A 493 -47.83 14.00 -48.26
CA HIS A 493 -48.91 13.92 -47.28
C HIS A 493 -48.35 13.80 -45.85
N TYR A 494 -47.29 13.01 -45.65
CA TYR A 494 -46.60 12.95 -44.36
C TYR A 494 -46.06 14.32 -43.94
N GLN A 495 -45.40 15.05 -44.85
CA GLN A 495 -44.90 16.40 -44.59
C GLN A 495 -46.01 17.35 -44.13
N ASP A 496 -47.10 17.44 -44.90
CA ASP A 496 -48.18 18.38 -44.63
C ASP A 496 -48.89 18.09 -43.31
N VAL A 497 -49.21 16.82 -43.06
CA VAL A 497 -49.92 16.37 -41.85
C VAL A 497 -49.03 16.52 -40.61
N LEU A 498 -47.76 16.11 -40.68
CA LEU A 498 -46.85 16.21 -39.54
C LEU A 498 -46.51 17.67 -39.21
N HIS A 499 -46.31 18.52 -40.21
CA HIS A 499 -46.11 19.96 -40.01
C HIS A 499 -47.35 20.61 -39.37
N HIS A 500 -48.54 20.27 -39.86
CA HIS A 500 -49.79 20.75 -39.27
C HIS A 500 -49.96 20.28 -37.81
N ALA A 501 -49.71 19.00 -37.53
CA ALA A 501 -49.78 18.45 -36.18
C ALA A 501 -48.77 19.12 -35.23
N LYS A 502 -47.52 19.35 -35.69
CA LYS A 502 -46.48 20.03 -34.92
C LYS A 502 -46.86 21.47 -34.59
N THR A 503 -47.37 22.23 -35.56
CA THR A 503 -47.83 23.62 -35.34
C THR A 503 -49.03 23.71 -34.40
N GLN A 504 -49.95 22.75 -34.42
CA GLN A 504 -51.03 22.68 -33.42
C GLN A 504 -50.51 22.39 -32.01
N LYS A 505 -49.54 21.46 -31.87
CA LYS A 505 -48.94 21.11 -30.59
C LYS A 505 -48.20 22.29 -29.95
N CYS A 506 -47.48 23.08 -30.73
CA CYS A 506 -46.86 24.33 -30.25
C CYS A 506 -47.91 25.32 -29.72
N LYS A 507 -49.00 25.54 -30.47
CA LYS A 507 -50.07 26.44 -30.04
C LYS A 507 -50.71 26.00 -28.72
N CYS A 508 -50.94 24.70 -28.51
CA CYS A 508 -51.50 24.20 -27.24
C CYS A 508 -50.52 24.28 -26.06
N SER A 509 -49.21 24.16 -26.28
CA SER A 509 -48.20 24.29 -25.23
C SER A 509 -48.13 25.72 -24.68
N ASP A 510 -48.30 26.73 -25.53
CA ASP A 510 -48.27 28.15 -25.14
C ASP A 510 -49.48 28.54 -24.25
N TYR A 511 -50.59 27.81 -24.32
CA TYR A 511 -51.77 28.02 -23.47
C TYR A 511 -51.68 27.35 -22.09
N LEU A 512 -50.73 26.43 -21.87
CA LEU A 512 -50.53 25.73 -20.59
C LEU A 512 -49.44 26.37 -19.70
N CYS A 513 -48.67 27.31 -20.25
CA CYS A 513 -47.65 28.10 -19.52
C CYS A 513 -48.10 29.53 -19.18
N GLN A 514 -49.38 29.87 -19.41
CA GLN A 514 -50.06 31.05 -18.87
C GLN A 514 -51.01 30.62 -17.75
#